data_AF-A0AA36HT80-F1
#
_entry.id   AF-A0AA36HT80-F1
#
_cell.length_a   1.000
_cell.length_b   1.000
_cell.length_c   1.000
_cell.angle_alpha   90.00
_cell.angle_beta   90.00
_cell.angle_gamma   90.00
#
_symmetry.space_group_name_H-M   'P 1'
#
loop_
_entity.id
_entity.type
_entity.pdbx_description
1 polymer ?
#
loop_
_entity_poly.entity_id
_entity_poly.type
_entity_poly.pdbx_seq_one_letter_code
_entity_poly.pdbx_strand_id
1 'polypeptide(L)'
;MAAVNDGHKACTFCRRELPASELKDHGRRVLCPSCNTVETMLRRNLDGKPEHMPSVDDAESVKFFAHLAEQRQACGGRLNWTTVRAGLITAISDKIIESHTTAVGGVFKPKSVWERKGYTTQQIEESPHEWDPILGDTHAVMLKSVCRQTTVQNVTSAVLEHEKRATAKKNKKPKGGAPADEEALDLDLPLPPKAECNSTKSVTAEHKRQAQVAKKVASQNTKAAALAAKAVSCLHPVCAALEKSLACVAKRPSDASRSGLEQALTDSKAKLTCWLAACRDLLVQHEQEKPSQEPQALASLPFTADDLKPALACAREVLKSVKVSAPARKRAAPEQGDGPADVSAQPKRRRAK
;
A
#
# COMPACT_ATOMS: atom_id res chain seq x y z
N MET A 1 48.80 -19.62 -26.22
CA MET A 1 47.60 -18.82 -25.88
C MET A 1 48.06 -17.64 -25.05
N ALA A 2 48.13 -16.44 -25.63
CA ALA A 2 48.53 -15.23 -24.90
C ALA A 2 47.39 -14.86 -23.93
N ALA A 3 47.71 -14.72 -22.64
CA ALA A 3 46.78 -14.18 -21.67
C ALA A 3 46.53 -12.71 -22.03
N VAL A 4 45.36 -12.44 -22.61
CA VAL A 4 44.88 -11.07 -22.79
C VAL A 4 44.66 -10.54 -21.37
N ASN A 5 45.48 -9.59 -20.93
CA ASN A 5 45.21 -8.83 -19.72
C ASN A 5 43.97 -7.97 -20.00
N ASP A 6 42.79 -8.55 -19.82
CA ASP A 6 41.53 -7.83 -19.83
C ASP A 6 41.57 -6.89 -18.61
N GLY A 7 41.96 -5.64 -18.89
CA GLY A 7 42.04 -4.60 -17.87
C GLY A 7 40.71 -4.50 -17.12
N HIS A 8 40.78 -4.33 -15.81
CA HIS A 8 39.59 -4.01 -15.02
C HIS A 8 39.22 -2.54 -15.26
N LYS A 9 37.92 -2.26 -15.34
CA LYS A 9 37.38 -0.89 -15.41
C LYS A 9 36.28 -0.73 -14.36
N ALA A 10 36.08 0.49 -13.88
CA ALA A 10 35.03 0.79 -12.92
C ALA A 10 33.72 1.18 -13.62
N CYS A 11 32.60 0.65 -13.13
CA CYS A 11 31.27 1.09 -13.56
C CYS A 11 31.04 2.57 -13.21
N THR A 12 30.53 3.37 -14.15
CA THR A 12 30.26 4.80 -13.94
C THR A 12 29.27 5.04 -12.80
N PHE A 13 28.27 4.17 -12.63
CA PHE A 13 27.20 4.36 -11.64
C PHE A 13 27.55 3.78 -10.28
N CYS A 14 27.76 2.46 -10.16
CA CYS A 14 28.04 1.85 -8.85
C CYS A 14 29.51 1.85 -8.44
N ARG A 15 30.43 2.34 -9.28
CA ARG A 15 31.89 2.38 -9.07
C ARG A 15 32.56 1.02 -8.80
N ARG A 16 31.83 -0.10 -8.96
CA ARG A 16 32.40 -1.46 -8.86
C ARG A 16 33.35 -1.72 -10.03
N GLU A 17 34.54 -2.23 -9.71
CA GLU A 17 35.51 -2.71 -10.68
C GLU A 17 35.13 -4.10 -11.19
N LEU A 18 35.12 -4.25 -12.51
CA LEU A 18 34.78 -5.49 -13.20
C LEU A 18 35.73 -5.67 -14.40
N PRO A 19 35.90 -6.90 -14.90
CA PRO A 19 36.60 -7.14 -16.16
C PRO A 19 35.98 -6.30 -17.29
N ALA A 20 36.81 -5.68 -18.13
CA ALA A 20 36.32 -4.86 -19.24
C ALA A 20 35.36 -5.62 -20.17
N SER A 21 35.48 -6.95 -20.27
CA SER A 21 34.60 -7.82 -21.05
C SER A 21 33.16 -7.91 -20.51
N GLU A 22 32.93 -7.64 -19.22
CA GLU A 22 31.58 -7.68 -18.61
C GLU A 22 30.84 -6.33 -18.67
N LEU A 23 31.57 -5.26 -18.93
CA LEU A 23 31.03 -3.90 -18.93
C LEU A 23 30.47 -3.53 -20.29
N LYS A 24 29.35 -2.81 -20.29
CA LYS A 24 28.77 -2.24 -21.51
C LYS A 24 29.26 -0.81 -21.69
N ASP A 25 29.88 -0.57 -22.83
CA ASP A 25 30.31 0.76 -23.24
C ASP A 25 29.17 1.49 -23.96
N HIS A 26 28.77 2.64 -23.41
CA HIS A 26 27.78 3.57 -23.97
C HIS A 26 28.44 4.93 -24.30
N GLY A 27 29.67 4.89 -24.81
CA GLY A 27 30.44 6.05 -25.24
C GLY A 27 31.11 6.75 -24.06
N ARG A 28 30.42 7.73 -23.47
CA ARG A 28 30.96 8.47 -22.31
C ARG A 28 30.79 7.73 -20.98
N ARG A 29 30.08 6.61 -20.98
CA ARG A 29 29.69 5.88 -19.76
C ARG A 29 29.94 4.39 -19.95
N VAL A 30 30.51 3.77 -18.94
CA VAL A 30 30.80 2.34 -18.91
C VAL A 30 29.97 1.74 -17.77
N LEU A 31 29.02 0.87 -18.09
CA LEU A 31 28.03 0.40 -17.14
C LEU A 31 28.14 -1.11 -16.93
N CYS A 32 28.08 -1.54 -15.66
CA CYS A 32 27.91 -2.96 -15.37
C CYS A 32 26.51 -3.44 -15.79
N PRO A 33 26.32 -4.75 -16.02
CA PRO A 33 25.03 -5.29 -16.45
C PRO A 33 23.86 -4.92 -15.53
N SER A 34 24.11 -4.86 -14.22
CA SER A 34 23.11 -4.48 -13.22
C SER A 34 22.71 -3.00 -13.34
N CYS A 35 23.69 -2.09 -13.39
CA CYS A 35 23.43 -0.67 -13.54
C CYS A 35 22.76 -0.34 -14.88
N ASN A 36 23.18 -1.00 -15.97
CA ASN A 36 22.53 -0.84 -17.27
C ASN A 36 21.07 -1.30 -17.27
N THR A 37 20.76 -2.40 -16.56
CA THR A 37 19.37 -2.89 -16.41
C THR A 37 18.52 -1.87 -15.67
N VAL A 38 19.01 -1.36 -14.54
CA VAL A 38 18.32 -0.32 -13.75
C VAL A 38 18.13 0.96 -14.56
N GLU A 39 19.17 1.45 -15.25
CA GLU A 39 19.08 2.65 -16.11
C GLU A 39 18.03 2.47 -17.22
N THR A 40 18.01 1.30 -17.84
CA THR A 40 17.04 0.97 -18.88
C THR A 40 15.62 0.93 -18.32
N MET A 41 15.42 0.36 -17.13
CA MET A 41 14.11 0.36 -16.46
C MET A 41 13.65 1.77 -16.10
N LEU A 42 14.54 2.62 -15.59
CA LEU A 42 14.25 4.02 -15.28
C LEU A 42 13.81 4.76 -16.54
N ARG A 43 14.58 4.67 -17.64
CA ARG A 43 14.24 5.30 -18.93
C ARG A 43 12.93 4.80 -19.53
N ARG A 44 12.60 3.52 -19.35
CA ARG A 44 11.39 2.91 -19.93
C ARG A 44 10.11 3.24 -19.16
N ASN A 45 10.22 3.44 -17.84
CA ASN A 45 9.08 3.62 -16.96
C ASN A 45 8.88 5.08 -16.53
N LEU A 46 9.90 5.92 -16.58
CA LEU A 46 9.80 7.33 -16.21
C LEU A 46 9.93 8.21 -17.44
N ASP A 47 8.99 9.15 -17.56
CA ASP A 47 9.07 10.19 -18.59
C ASP A 47 10.05 11.27 -18.14
N GLY A 48 11.32 11.09 -18.52
CA GLY A 48 12.42 11.97 -18.13
C GLY A 48 13.00 11.67 -16.75
N LYS A 49 13.90 12.53 -16.30
CA LYS A 49 14.55 12.45 -14.98
C LYS A 49 13.64 13.11 -13.93
N PRO A 50 13.25 12.41 -12.85
CA PRO A 50 12.49 13.02 -11.75
C PRO A 50 13.25 14.17 -11.11
N GLU A 51 12.50 15.15 -10.60
CA GLU A 51 13.03 16.22 -9.78
C GLU A 51 13.74 15.62 -8.55
N HIS A 52 14.91 16.16 -8.19
CA HIS A 52 15.79 15.66 -7.12
C HIS A 52 16.41 14.27 -7.32
N MET A 53 16.27 13.62 -8.49
CA MET A 53 17.02 12.40 -8.74
C MET A 53 18.53 12.70 -8.70
N PRO A 54 19.34 11.94 -7.93
CA PRO A 54 20.78 12.14 -7.82
C PRO A 54 21.44 12.30 -9.19
N SER A 55 22.38 13.23 -9.30
CA SER A 55 23.25 13.30 -10.47
C SER A 55 24.07 12.00 -10.55
N VAL A 56 24.49 11.60 -11.74
CA VAL A 56 25.29 10.39 -11.95
C VAL A 56 26.60 10.40 -11.16
N ASP A 57 27.11 11.60 -10.85
CA ASP A 57 28.37 11.78 -10.14
C ASP A 57 28.15 11.99 -8.63
N ASP A 58 26.90 12.07 -8.17
CA ASP A 58 26.59 12.20 -6.74
C ASP A 58 26.92 10.88 -6.01
N ALA A 59 27.56 10.97 -4.85
CA ALA A 59 27.84 9.81 -3.99
C ALA A 59 26.56 9.02 -3.62
N GLU A 60 25.42 9.71 -3.51
CA GLU A 60 24.10 9.09 -3.29
C GLU A 60 23.66 8.22 -4.46
N SER A 61 23.96 8.63 -5.69
CA SER A 61 23.65 7.84 -6.88
C SER A 61 24.45 6.53 -6.89
N VAL A 62 25.72 6.60 -6.49
CA VAL A 62 26.60 5.45 -6.36
C VAL A 62 26.02 4.46 -5.35
N LYS A 63 25.61 4.95 -4.18
CA LYS A 63 24.95 4.13 -3.14
C LYS A 63 23.66 3.49 -3.66
N PHE A 64 22.81 4.26 -4.35
CA PHE A 64 21.56 3.75 -4.93
C PHE A 64 21.80 2.61 -5.93
N PHE A 65 22.71 2.79 -6.89
CA PHE A 65 23.00 1.77 -7.89
C PHE A 65 23.76 0.56 -7.32
N ALA A 66 24.65 0.77 -6.34
CA ALA A 66 25.32 -0.32 -5.62
C ALA A 66 24.31 -1.17 -4.86
N HIS A 67 23.39 -0.54 -4.11
CA HIS A 67 22.34 -1.23 -3.37
C HIS A 67 21.43 -2.06 -4.27
N LEU A 68 21.01 -1.53 -5.42
CA LEU A 68 20.20 -2.30 -6.39
C LEU A 68 20.99 -3.44 -7.05
N ALA A 69 22.30 -3.28 -7.24
CA ALA A 69 23.14 -4.36 -7.76
C ALA A 69 23.26 -5.51 -6.74
N GLU A 70 23.40 -5.20 -5.45
CA GLU A 70 23.39 -6.18 -4.35
C GLU A 70 22.04 -6.89 -4.25
N GLN A 71 20.94 -6.14 -4.27
CA GLN A 71 19.59 -6.72 -4.28
C GLN A 71 19.37 -7.65 -5.47
N ARG A 72 19.85 -7.27 -6.67
CA ARG A 72 19.78 -8.14 -7.84
C ARG A 72 20.55 -9.44 -7.63
N GLN A 73 21.71 -9.40 -7.00
CA GLN A 73 22.48 -10.60 -6.68
C GLN A 73 21.74 -11.48 -5.66
N ALA A 74 21.17 -10.87 -4.61
CA ALA A 74 20.36 -11.57 -3.62
C ALA A 74 19.10 -12.22 -4.22
N CYS A 75 18.51 -11.62 -5.25
CA CYS A 75 17.33 -12.14 -5.96
C CYS A 75 17.68 -13.02 -7.17
N GLY A 76 18.85 -13.65 -7.20
CA GLY A 76 19.23 -14.60 -8.26
C GLY A 76 19.40 -13.96 -9.64
N GLY A 77 19.86 -12.72 -9.70
CA GLY A 77 20.13 -11.99 -10.94
C GLY A 77 18.93 -11.25 -11.54
N ARG A 78 17.75 -11.33 -10.90
CA ARG A 78 16.52 -10.66 -11.36
C ARG A 78 16.24 -9.41 -10.53
N LEU A 79 15.73 -8.37 -11.17
CA LEU A 79 15.35 -7.13 -10.52
C LEU A 79 14.06 -6.62 -11.15
N ASN A 80 13.00 -6.45 -10.35
CA ASN A 80 11.71 -6.01 -10.84
C ASN A 80 11.59 -4.48 -10.76
N TRP A 81 10.76 -3.88 -11.62
CA TRP A 81 10.50 -2.43 -11.59
C TRP A 81 10.01 -1.95 -10.21
N THR A 82 9.18 -2.75 -9.52
CA THR A 82 8.70 -2.43 -8.17
C THR A 82 9.83 -2.20 -7.17
N THR A 83 10.89 -3.02 -7.25
CA THR A 83 12.08 -2.90 -6.41
C THR A 83 12.89 -1.66 -6.78
N VAL A 84 13.13 -1.43 -8.08
CA VAL A 84 13.84 -0.24 -8.57
C VAL A 84 13.11 1.04 -8.13
N ARG A 85 11.80 1.06 -8.30
CA ARG A 85 10.93 2.18 -7.90
C ARG A 85 10.98 2.42 -6.40
N ALA A 86 10.89 1.38 -5.57
CA ALA A 86 10.98 1.51 -4.12
C ALA A 86 12.34 2.10 -3.71
N GLY A 87 13.44 1.58 -4.26
CA GLY A 87 14.78 2.12 -4.03
C GLY A 87 14.92 3.58 -4.44
N LEU A 88 14.32 3.96 -5.58
CA LEU A 88 14.34 5.33 -6.09
C LEU A 88 13.59 6.29 -5.15
N ILE A 89 12.40 5.89 -4.68
CA ILE A 89 11.60 6.68 -3.73
C ILE A 89 12.38 6.87 -2.43
N THR A 90 13.00 5.82 -1.90
CA THR A 90 13.82 5.90 -0.69
C THR A 90 14.99 6.86 -0.89
N ALA A 91 15.78 6.71 -1.96
CA ALA A 91 16.94 7.56 -2.21
C ALA A 91 16.58 9.05 -2.36
N ILE A 92 15.51 9.37 -3.11
CA ILE A 92 15.05 10.76 -3.26
C ILE A 92 14.51 11.30 -1.94
N SER A 93 13.72 10.50 -1.21
CA SER A 93 13.14 10.93 0.06
C SER A 93 14.21 11.20 1.11
N ASP A 94 15.21 10.34 1.22
CA ASP A 94 16.31 10.49 2.18
C ASP A 94 17.14 11.74 1.83
N LYS A 95 17.45 11.99 0.55
CA LYS A 95 18.09 13.25 0.10
C LYS A 95 17.29 14.49 0.48
N ILE A 96 15.97 14.48 0.24
CA ILE A 96 15.10 15.60 0.57
C ILE A 96 15.06 15.81 2.09
N ILE A 97 14.97 14.74 2.88
CA ILE A 97 15.00 14.78 4.34
C ILE A 97 16.33 15.35 4.84
N GLU A 98 17.45 14.93 4.28
CA GLU A 98 18.78 15.46 4.61
C GLU A 98 18.87 16.96 4.28
N SER A 99 18.34 17.39 3.13
CA SER A 99 18.32 18.80 2.73
C SER A 99 17.40 19.68 3.59
N HIS A 100 16.22 19.19 4.01
CA HIS A 100 15.32 19.93 4.89
C HIS A 100 15.80 19.98 6.33
N THR A 101 16.61 19.00 6.75
CA THR A 101 17.26 19.03 8.07
C THR A 101 18.19 20.25 8.20
N THR A 102 18.60 20.86 7.09
CA THR A 102 19.41 22.08 7.05
C THR A 102 18.59 23.38 7.12
N ALA A 103 17.26 23.33 6.89
CA ALA A 103 16.36 24.47 7.03
C ALA A 103 15.77 24.50 8.45
N VAL A 104 16.52 25.07 9.39
CA VAL A 104 16.16 25.14 10.80
C VAL A 104 15.31 26.38 11.06
N GLY A 105 14.00 26.21 11.17
CA GLY A 105 13.07 27.25 11.61
C GLY A 105 12.14 26.70 12.70
N GLY A 106 12.17 27.32 13.87
CA GLY A 106 11.26 27.01 14.98
C GLY A 106 9.88 27.67 14.79
N VAL A 107 8.83 27.07 15.35
CA VAL A 107 7.51 27.72 15.46
C VAL A 107 7.47 28.50 16.77
N PHE A 108 7.12 29.79 16.74
CA PHE A 108 6.97 30.58 17.96
C PHE A 108 5.84 30.01 18.85
N LYS A 109 6.18 29.70 20.11
CA LYS A 109 5.24 29.22 21.13
C LYS A 109 5.58 29.82 22.50
N PRO A 110 4.59 29.98 23.40
CA PRO A 110 4.84 30.43 24.77
C PRO A 110 5.81 29.53 25.51
N LYS A 111 6.60 30.11 26.41
CA LYS A 111 7.60 29.41 27.24
C LYS A 111 7.06 28.15 27.93
N SER A 112 5.86 28.24 28.51
CA SER A 112 5.19 27.12 29.19
C SER A 112 4.86 25.91 28.29
N VAL A 113 4.79 26.10 26.97
CA VAL A 113 4.58 25.02 26.00
C VAL A 113 5.89 24.26 25.78
N TRP A 114 7.02 24.96 25.75
CA TRP A 114 8.34 24.35 25.57
C TRP A 114 8.84 23.63 26.82
N GLU A 115 8.61 24.19 28.00
CA GLU A 115 8.93 23.54 29.27
C GLU A 115 8.17 22.22 29.42
N ARG A 116 6.87 22.19 29.06
CA ARG A 116 6.07 20.95 29.02
C ARG A 116 6.57 19.93 28.00
N LYS A 117 7.25 20.37 26.94
CA LYS A 117 7.90 19.49 25.96
C LYS A 117 9.29 19.02 26.41
N GLY A 118 9.77 19.45 27.58
CA GLY A 118 11.03 19.01 28.18
C GLY A 118 12.26 19.84 27.80
N TYR A 119 12.07 21.05 27.24
CA TYR A 119 13.17 21.97 27.00
C TYR A 119 13.55 22.70 28.28
N THR A 120 14.83 22.97 28.47
CA THR A 120 15.28 23.75 29.63
C THR A 120 14.96 25.23 29.43
N THR A 121 14.67 25.93 30.52
CA THR A 121 14.38 27.37 30.50
C THR A 121 15.48 28.17 29.81
N GLN A 122 16.75 27.81 30.06
CA GLN A 122 17.91 28.42 29.41
C GLN A 122 17.89 28.27 27.87
N GLN A 123 17.61 27.07 27.36
CA GLN A 123 17.52 26.83 25.91
C GLN A 123 16.41 27.63 25.24
N ILE A 124 15.30 27.84 25.95
CA ILE A 124 14.14 28.60 25.45
C ILE A 124 14.50 30.09 25.38
N GLU A 125 15.15 30.62 26.42
CA GLU A 125 15.56 32.02 26.49
C GLU A 125 16.68 32.38 25.49
N GLU A 126 17.56 31.42 25.18
CA GLU A 126 18.59 31.57 24.14
C GLU A 126 18.03 31.53 22.70
N SER A 127 16.78 31.08 22.53
CA SER A 127 16.13 31.00 21.21
C SER A 127 15.54 32.35 20.78
N PRO A 128 15.38 32.62 19.46
CA PRO A 128 14.70 33.83 18.99
C PRO A 128 13.32 33.99 19.64
N HIS A 129 13.00 35.20 20.09
CA HIS A 129 11.72 35.52 20.73
C HIS A 129 10.99 36.63 19.97
N GLU A 130 9.66 36.59 20.02
CA GLU A 130 8.76 37.57 19.41
C GLU A 130 7.53 37.74 20.30
N TRP A 131 7.08 38.99 20.45
CA TRP A 131 5.86 39.31 21.19
C TRP A 131 4.63 39.16 20.30
N ASP A 132 3.72 38.26 20.66
CA ASP A 132 2.43 38.07 20.01
C ASP A 132 1.31 38.75 20.83
N PRO A 133 0.41 39.56 20.23
CA PRO A 133 -0.66 40.25 20.96
C PRO A 133 -1.63 39.35 21.73
N ILE A 134 -1.78 38.09 21.32
CA ILE A 134 -2.72 37.12 21.90
C ILE A 134 -1.99 36.19 22.87
N LEU A 135 -0.80 35.73 22.50
CA LEU A 135 -0.06 34.70 23.23
C LEU A 135 1.01 35.26 24.19
N GLY A 136 1.32 36.55 24.09
CA GLY A 136 2.37 37.21 24.87
C GLY A 136 3.77 36.89 24.35
N ASP A 137 4.72 36.69 25.27
CA ASP A 137 6.10 36.41 24.92
C ASP A 137 6.25 34.97 24.40
N THR A 138 6.72 34.84 23.15
CA THR A 138 6.85 33.56 22.46
C THR A 138 8.28 33.32 21.99
N HIS A 139 8.73 32.08 22.07
CA HIS A 139 10.07 31.66 21.68
C HIS A 139 10.00 30.64 20.55
N ALA A 140 10.90 30.75 19.57
CA ALA A 140 11.07 29.81 18.48
C ALA A 140 12.24 28.87 18.76
N VAL A 141 12.00 27.85 19.59
CA VAL A 141 12.98 26.78 19.79
C VAL A 141 13.20 26.08 18.46
N MET A 142 14.46 26.04 18.03
CA MET A 142 14.87 25.47 16.75
C MET A 142 14.62 23.95 16.74
N LEU A 143 13.48 23.56 16.19
CA LEU A 143 13.10 22.17 16.02
C LEU A 143 13.52 21.68 14.64
N LYS A 144 14.30 20.60 14.61
CA LYS A 144 14.43 19.77 13.41
C LYS A 144 13.17 18.90 13.31
N SER A 145 12.11 19.44 12.71
CA SER A 145 10.92 18.65 12.39
C SER A 145 10.97 18.25 10.92
N VAL A 146 11.27 16.97 10.65
CA VAL A 146 11.08 16.40 9.32
C VAL A 146 9.99 15.34 9.40
N CYS A 147 8.84 15.62 8.81
CA CYS A 147 7.81 14.61 8.64
C CYS A 147 8.18 13.68 7.48
N ARG A 148 8.98 12.64 7.77
CA ARG A 148 9.39 11.62 6.79
C ARG A 148 8.22 11.07 5.99
N GLN A 149 7.06 10.90 6.62
CA GLN A 149 5.85 10.40 5.97
C GLN A 149 5.35 11.33 4.85
N THR A 150 5.29 12.63 5.08
CA THR A 150 4.85 13.61 4.07
C THR A 150 5.84 13.66 2.91
N THR A 151 7.15 13.65 3.19
CA THR A 151 8.18 13.64 2.14
C THR A 151 8.06 12.39 1.27
N VAL A 152 7.99 11.20 1.88
CA VAL A 152 7.85 9.94 1.14
C VAL A 152 6.57 9.92 0.30
N GLN A 153 5.44 10.43 0.83
CA GLN A 153 4.19 10.52 0.10
C GLN A 153 4.31 11.43 -1.14
N ASN A 154 4.93 12.60 -0.99
CA ASN A 154 5.14 13.55 -2.08
C ASN A 154 6.08 13.00 -3.17
N VAL A 155 7.18 12.35 -2.76
CA VAL A 155 8.09 11.69 -3.71
C VAL A 155 7.38 10.55 -4.43
N THR A 156 6.57 9.77 -3.70
CA THR A 156 5.80 8.67 -4.29
C THR A 156 4.79 9.17 -5.32
N SER A 157 4.05 10.27 -5.03
CA SER A 157 3.11 10.86 -5.98
C SER A 157 3.81 11.41 -7.21
N ALA A 158 4.94 12.11 -7.05
CA ALA A 158 5.73 12.61 -8.17
C ALA A 158 6.23 11.49 -9.09
N VAL A 159 6.82 10.42 -8.52
CA VAL A 159 7.27 9.25 -9.31
C VAL A 159 6.10 8.60 -10.05
N LEU A 160 4.93 8.45 -9.40
CA LEU A 160 3.72 7.93 -10.02
C LEU A 160 3.22 8.78 -11.19
N GLU A 161 3.33 10.10 -11.10
CA GLU A 161 2.98 10.97 -12.22
C GLU A 161 3.91 10.78 -13.42
N HIS A 162 5.23 10.65 -13.19
CA HIS A 162 6.17 10.35 -14.27
C HIS A 162 5.86 8.99 -14.94
N GLU A 163 5.44 7.99 -14.17
CA GLU A 163 4.99 6.69 -14.72
C GLU A 163 3.73 6.83 -15.58
N LYS A 164 2.73 7.58 -15.08
CA LYS A 164 1.50 7.87 -15.83
C LYS A 164 1.79 8.63 -17.13
N ARG A 165 2.71 9.61 -17.10
CA ARG A 165 3.15 10.34 -18.30
C ARG A 165 3.85 9.42 -19.31
N ALA A 166 4.75 8.54 -18.85
CA ALA A 166 5.46 7.59 -19.71
C ALA A 166 4.50 6.62 -20.42
N THR A 167 3.54 6.08 -19.67
CA THR A 167 2.51 5.18 -20.22
C THR A 167 1.55 5.89 -21.17
N ALA A 168 1.12 7.12 -20.84
CA ALA A 168 0.29 7.92 -21.72
C ALA A 168 0.99 8.27 -23.06
N LYS A 169 2.30 8.55 -23.05
CA LYS A 169 3.07 8.79 -24.28
C LYS A 169 3.17 7.56 -25.16
N LYS A 170 3.33 6.36 -24.58
CA LYS A 170 3.34 5.10 -25.33
C LYS A 170 1.99 4.88 -26.04
N ASN A 171 0.89 5.19 -25.38
CA ASN A 171 -0.45 5.02 -25.94
C ASN A 171 -0.83 6.08 -27.00
N LYS A 172 -0.14 7.23 -27.04
CA LYS A 172 -0.40 8.33 -27.98
C LYS A 172 0.38 8.24 -29.30
N LYS A 173 1.25 7.24 -29.50
CA LYS A 173 1.95 7.08 -30.79
C LYS A 173 0.91 6.79 -31.89
N PRO A 174 0.80 7.65 -32.93
CA PRO A 174 -0.26 7.56 -33.92
C PRO A 174 -0.12 6.31 -34.79
N LYS A 175 -1.29 5.78 -35.16
CA LYS A 175 -1.60 4.53 -35.88
C LYS A 175 -1.14 4.52 -37.36
N GLY A 176 -0.03 5.19 -37.70
CA GLY A 176 0.33 5.53 -39.09
C GLY A 176 1.76 5.23 -39.53
N GLY A 177 2.48 4.33 -38.86
CA GLY A 177 3.81 3.85 -39.29
C GLY A 177 3.83 2.33 -39.37
N ALA A 178 4.28 1.81 -40.51
CA ALA A 178 4.33 0.39 -40.89
C ALA A 178 4.91 -0.56 -39.82
N PRO A 179 4.52 -1.86 -39.84
CA PRO A 179 4.82 -2.79 -38.76
C PRO A 179 6.28 -3.26 -38.86
N ALA A 180 7.13 -2.72 -38.00
CA ALA A 180 8.38 -3.36 -37.64
C ALA A 180 8.19 -4.01 -36.26
N ASP A 181 7.75 -5.26 -36.28
CA ASP A 181 8.17 -6.30 -35.33
C ASP A 181 8.19 -5.93 -33.82
N GLU A 182 7.11 -5.32 -33.31
CA GLU A 182 6.90 -5.15 -31.86
C GLU A 182 6.09 -6.30 -31.24
N GLU A 183 6.49 -7.55 -31.54
CA GLU A 183 6.06 -8.76 -30.82
C GLU A 183 6.82 -8.94 -29.48
N ALA A 184 7.08 -7.86 -28.74
CA ALA A 184 7.83 -7.90 -27.49
C ALA A 184 7.41 -6.82 -26.47
N LEU A 185 6.12 -6.73 -26.17
CA LEU A 185 5.66 -6.15 -24.90
C LEU A 185 5.02 -7.25 -24.04
N ASP A 186 5.86 -8.24 -23.75
CA ASP A 186 5.68 -9.24 -22.73
C ASP A 186 5.73 -8.53 -21.37
N LEU A 187 4.60 -8.59 -20.65
CA LEU A 187 4.51 -8.21 -19.26
C LEU A 187 5.36 -9.21 -18.47
N ASP A 188 6.47 -8.73 -17.91
CA ASP A 188 7.53 -9.48 -17.23
C ASP A 188 7.00 -10.57 -16.27
N LEU A 189 6.86 -11.78 -16.81
CA LEU A 189 6.63 -13.01 -16.08
C LEU A 189 7.74 -13.99 -16.46
N PRO A 190 8.44 -14.62 -15.49
CA PRO A 190 9.57 -15.52 -15.76
C PRO A 190 9.22 -16.64 -16.76
N LEU A 191 9.83 -16.62 -17.94
CA LEU A 191 9.91 -17.79 -18.81
C LEU A 191 11.15 -18.62 -18.47
N PRO A 192 11.06 -19.97 -18.42
CA PRO A 192 12.22 -20.84 -18.28
C PRO A 192 13.04 -20.89 -19.59
N PRO A 193 14.33 -21.28 -19.52
CA PRO A 193 15.24 -21.23 -20.66
C PRO A 193 14.83 -22.23 -21.76
N LYS A 194 14.78 -21.77 -23.01
CA LYS A 194 14.54 -22.61 -24.19
C LYS A 194 15.84 -23.31 -24.60
N ALA A 195 15.84 -24.64 -24.57
CA ALA A 195 16.74 -25.45 -25.35
C ALA A 195 16.16 -25.65 -26.76
N GLU A 196 17.02 -25.60 -27.76
CA GLU A 196 16.69 -25.69 -29.18
C GLU A 196 16.27 -27.11 -29.57
N CYS A 197 15.10 -27.26 -30.20
CA CYS A 197 14.89 -28.20 -31.31
C CYS A 197 13.58 -27.86 -32.05
N ASN A 198 13.67 -27.71 -33.36
CA ASN A 198 12.59 -27.33 -34.27
C ASN A 198 11.75 -28.56 -34.68
N SER A 199 10.53 -28.71 -34.16
CA SER A 199 9.38 -29.31 -34.88
C SER A 199 8.03 -29.33 -34.12
N THR A 200 7.96 -28.96 -32.84
CA THR A 200 6.73 -29.03 -32.00
C THR A 200 6.05 -27.67 -31.72
N LYS A 201 6.19 -26.70 -32.63
CA LYS A 201 5.79 -25.28 -32.41
C LYS A 201 4.30 -25.03 -32.13
N SER A 202 3.37 -25.88 -32.54
CA SER A 202 1.92 -25.64 -32.35
C SER A 202 1.42 -26.08 -30.97
N VAL A 203 1.93 -27.18 -30.41
CA VAL A 203 1.51 -27.70 -29.09
C VAL A 203 2.00 -26.81 -27.94
N THR A 204 3.16 -26.18 -28.10
CA THR A 204 3.72 -25.29 -27.06
C THR A 204 2.97 -23.97 -26.93
N ALA A 205 2.39 -23.46 -28.03
CA ALA A 205 1.64 -22.21 -28.01
C ALA A 205 0.29 -22.36 -27.29
N GLU A 206 -0.41 -23.47 -27.53
CA GLU A 206 -1.70 -23.76 -26.89
C GLU A 206 -1.54 -24.01 -25.39
N HIS A 207 -0.52 -24.78 -24.99
CA HIS A 207 -0.20 -24.99 -23.56
C HIS A 207 0.17 -23.67 -22.86
N LYS A 208 0.89 -22.77 -23.53
CA LYS A 208 1.21 -21.43 -22.99
C LYS A 208 -0.07 -20.58 -22.82
N ARG A 209 -1.00 -20.65 -23.77
CA ARG A 209 -2.29 -19.94 -23.69
C ARG A 209 -3.16 -20.46 -22.55
N GLN A 210 -3.26 -21.79 -22.41
CA GLN A 210 -3.98 -22.43 -21.31
C GLN A 210 -3.39 -22.06 -19.95
N ALA A 211 -2.06 -22.09 -19.80
CA ALA A 211 -1.39 -21.65 -18.58
C ALA A 211 -1.64 -20.16 -18.26
N GLN A 212 -1.69 -19.29 -19.28
CA GLN A 212 -2.03 -17.88 -19.08
C GLN A 212 -3.49 -17.66 -18.67
N VAL A 213 -4.43 -18.42 -19.24
CA VAL A 213 -5.85 -18.37 -18.85
C VAL A 213 -6.01 -18.88 -17.43
N ALA A 214 -5.42 -20.03 -17.09
CA ALA A 214 -5.41 -20.58 -15.74
C ALA A 214 -4.86 -19.58 -14.71
N LYS A 215 -3.75 -18.90 -15.04
CA LYS A 215 -3.18 -17.85 -14.18
C LYS A 215 -4.12 -16.65 -14.00
N LYS A 216 -4.84 -16.25 -15.04
CA LYS A 216 -5.85 -15.18 -14.95
C LYS A 216 -7.02 -15.58 -14.06
N VAL A 217 -7.51 -16.82 -14.19
CA VAL A 217 -8.58 -17.37 -13.34
C VAL A 217 -8.13 -17.42 -11.89
N ALA A 218 -6.96 -18.01 -11.60
CA ALA A 218 -6.41 -18.06 -10.24
C ALA A 218 -6.27 -16.66 -9.62
N SER A 219 -5.78 -15.67 -10.38
CA SER A 219 -5.68 -14.29 -9.91
C SER A 219 -7.06 -13.65 -9.61
N GLN A 220 -8.07 -13.96 -10.41
CA GLN A 220 -9.44 -13.51 -10.17
C GLN A 220 -10.04 -14.18 -8.94
N ASN A 221 -9.83 -15.48 -8.76
CA ASN A 221 -10.26 -16.25 -7.59
C ASN A 221 -9.66 -15.67 -6.30
N THR A 222 -8.35 -15.39 -6.28
CA THR A 222 -7.69 -14.76 -5.12
C THR A 222 -8.27 -13.37 -4.80
N LYS A 223 -8.58 -12.56 -5.83
CA LYS A 223 -9.21 -11.25 -5.63
C LYS A 223 -10.62 -11.38 -5.06
N ALA A 224 -11.41 -12.32 -5.57
CA ALA A 224 -12.77 -12.59 -5.09
C ALA A 224 -12.75 -13.11 -3.64
N ALA A 225 -11.84 -14.03 -3.31
CA ALA A 225 -11.65 -14.54 -1.96
C ALA A 225 -11.22 -13.45 -0.97
N ALA A 226 -10.29 -12.57 -1.36
CA ALA A 226 -9.88 -11.43 -0.54
C ALA A 226 -11.05 -10.46 -0.27
N LEU A 227 -11.89 -10.20 -1.28
CA LEU A 227 -13.10 -9.37 -1.12
C LEU A 227 -14.12 -10.06 -0.19
N ALA A 228 -14.37 -11.35 -0.38
CA ALA A 228 -15.27 -12.14 0.46
C ALA A 228 -14.82 -12.15 1.93
N ALA A 229 -13.54 -12.42 2.21
CA ALA A 229 -12.98 -12.41 3.56
C ALA A 229 -13.17 -11.04 4.24
N LYS A 230 -12.86 -9.95 3.53
CA LYS A 230 -13.10 -8.59 4.04
C LYS A 230 -14.57 -8.34 4.30
N ALA A 231 -15.46 -8.74 3.39
CA ALA A 231 -16.90 -8.56 3.53
C ALA A 231 -17.47 -9.33 4.72
N VAL A 232 -17.06 -10.58 4.96
CA VAL A 232 -17.50 -11.39 6.12
C VAL A 232 -17.26 -10.66 7.44
N SER A 233 -16.05 -10.09 7.62
CA SER A 233 -15.69 -9.36 8.85
C SER A 233 -16.58 -8.14 9.11
N CYS A 234 -17.10 -7.52 8.05
CA CYS A 234 -17.95 -6.32 8.15
C CYS A 234 -19.45 -6.67 8.24
N LEU A 235 -19.90 -7.69 7.51
CA LEU A 235 -21.30 -8.11 7.41
C LEU A 235 -21.76 -8.81 8.68
N HIS A 236 -20.95 -9.73 9.22
CA HIS A 236 -21.31 -10.55 10.37
C HIS A 236 -21.83 -9.75 11.59
N PRO A 237 -21.12 -8.72 12.10
CA PRO A 237 -21.61 -7.95 13.25
C PRO A 237 -22.89 -7.16 12.94
N VAL A 238 -23.09 -6.71 11.69
CA VAL A 238 -24.28 -5.96 11.30
C VAL A 238 -25.49 -6.88 11.17
N CYS A 239 -25.34 -8.07 10.58
CA CYS A 239 -26.41 -9.07 10.53
C CYS A 239 -26.87 -9.47 11.94
N ALA A 240 -25.93 -9.71 12.86
CA ALA A 240 -26.26 -10.03 14.26
C ALA A 240 -26.99 -8.88 14.96
N ALA A 241 -26.64 -7.61 14.67
CA ALA A 241 -27.33 -6.45 15.23
C ALA A 241 -28.75 -6.26 14.65
N LEU A 242 -28.94 -6.52 13.35
CA LEU A 242 -30.25 -6.48 12.70
C LEU A 242 -31.19 -7.54 13.28
N GLU A 243 -30.68 -8.76 13.49
CA GLU A 243 -31.45 -9.85 14.11
C GLU A 243 -31.90 -9.53 15.53
N LYS A 244 -31.00 -9.01 16.38
CA LYS A 244 -31.36 -8.54 17.72
C LYS A 244 -32.41 -7.43 17.68
N SER A 245 -32.28 -6.51 16.73
CA SER A 245 -33.21 -5.38 16.57
C SER A 245 -34.60 -5.84 16.12
N LEU A 246 -34.68 -6.81 15.20
CA LEU A 246 -35.94 -7.45 14.81
C LEU A 246 -36.62 -8.10 16.03
N ALA A 247 -35.88 -8.85 16.83
CA ALA A 247 -36.43 -9.45 18.07
C ALA A 247 -36.91 -8.38 19.08
N CYS A 248 -36.25 -7.22 19.15
CA CYS A 248 -36.70 -6.10 19.97
C CYS A 248 -37.96 -5.42 19.43
N VAL A 249 -38.07 -5.24 18.10
CA VAL A 249 -39.23 -4.63 17.45
C VAL A 249 -40.46 -5.55 17.56
N ALA A 250 -40.27 -6.87 17.44
CA ALA A 250 -41.33 -7.86 17.57
C ALA A 250 -42.07 -7.82 18.92
N LYS A 251 -41.38 -7.42 20.00
CA LYS A 251 -41.94 -7.31 21.37
C LYS A 251 -42.73 -6.02 21.62
N ARG A 252 -42.71 -5.06 20.69
CA ARG A 252 -43.41 -3.78 20.87
C ARG A 252 -44.89 -3.90 20.53
N PRO A 253 -45.78 -3.05 21.06
CA PRO A 253 -47.16 -2.95 20.59
C PRO A 253 -47.22 -2.70 19.08
N SER A 254 -48.27 -3.19 18.43
CA SER A 254 -48.43 -3.08 16.97
C SER A 254 -49.02 -1.72 16.58
N ASP A 255 -48.15 -0.80 16.13
CA ASP A 255 -48.56 0.50 15.57
C ASP A 255 -48.14 0.61 14.09
N ALA A 256 -48.77 1.51 13.31
CA ALA A 256 -48.45 1.69 11.88
C ALA A 256 -46.96 1.98 11.63
N SER A 257 -46.31 2.75 12.50
CA SER A 257 -44.87 3.06 12.42
C SER A 257 -43.97 1.84 12.64
N ARG A 258 -44.46 0.80 13.32
CA ARG A 258 -43.72 -0.46 13.52
C ARG A 258 -43.58 -1.23 12.22
N SER A 259 -44.65 -1.30 11.42
CA SER A 259 -44.69 -2.10 10.19
C SER A 259 -43.60 -1.67 9.19
N GLY A 260 -43.44 -0.36 8.95
CA GLY A 260 -42.40 0.15 8.05
C GLY A 260 -40.98 -0.13 8.54
N LEU A 261 -40.73 -0.02 9.84
CA LEU A 261 -39.43 -0.30 10.45
C LEU A 261 -39.09 -1.79 10.44
N GLU A 262 -40.07 -2.65 10.71
CA GLU A 262 -39.95 -4.09 10.67
C GLU A 262 -39.65 -4.60 9.25
N GLN A 263 -40.32 -4.03 8.24
CA GLN A 263 -40.05 -4.30 6.83
C GLN A 263 -38.61 -3.88 6.44
N ALA A 264 -38.20 -2.64 6.76
CA ALA A 264 -36.87 -2.16 6.43
C ALA A 264 -35.74 -2.98 7.09
N LEU A 265 -35.95 -3.43 8.34
CA LEU A 265 -35.03 -4.34 9.03
C LEU A 265 -34.97 -5.71 8.35
N THR A 266 -36.13 -6.26 7.97
CA THR A 266 -36.24 -7.57 7.31
C THR A 266 -35.55 -7.57 5.96
N ASP A 267 -35.80 -6.55 5.13
CA ASP A 267 -35.19 -6.39 3.80
C ASP A 267 -33.67 -6.23 3.91
N SER A 268 -33.22 -5.39 4.85
CA SER A 268 -31.79 -5.20 5.12
C SER A 268 -31.13 -6.50 5.60
N LYS A 269 -31.77 -7.23 6.52
CA LYS A 269 -31.27 -8.52 7.04
C LYS A 269 -31.20 -9.56 5.91
N ALA A 270 -32.25 -9.69 5.11
CA ALA A 270 -32.32 -10.67 4.03
C ALA A 270 -31.20 -10.44 3.01
N LYS A 271 -31.04 -9.19 2.56
CA LYS A 271 -29.98 -8.80 1.63
C LYS A 271 -28.58 -9.11 2.17
N LEU A 272 -28.26 -8.64 3.38
CA LEU A 272 -26.92 -8.83 3.96
C LEU A 272 -26.63 -10.30 4.32
N THR A 273 -27.66 -11.06 4.70
CA THR A 273 -27.52 -12.51 4.97
C THR A 273 -27.22 -13.29 3.69
N CYS A 274 -27.89 -12.96 2.59
CA CYS A 274 -27.61 -13.54 1.28
C CYS A 274 -26.16 -13.28 0.85
N TRP A 275 -25.69 -12.04 1.00
CA TRP A 275 -24.29 -11.69 0.71
C TRP A 275 -23.30 -12.42 1.62
N LEU A 276 -23.61 -12.53 2.91
CA LEU A 276 -22.77 -13.24 3.88
C LEU A 276 -22.66 -14.73 3.56
N ALA A 277 -23.77 -15.36 3.15
CA ALA A 277 -23.78 -16.76 2.70
C ALA A 277 -22.91 -16.95 1.47
N ALA A 278 -23.12 -16.13 0.42
CA ALA A 278 -22.31 -16.19 -0.80
C ALA A 278 -20.80 -15.99 -0.54
N CYS A 279 -20.43 -15.11 0.40
CA CYS A 279 -19.02 -14.95 0.79
C CYS A 279 -18.45 -16.19 1.45
N ARG A 280 -19.21 -16.85 2.34
CA ARG A 280 -18.76 -18.07 3.02
C ARG A 280 -18.60 -19.22 2.04
N ASP A 281 -19.57 -19.39 1.14
CA ASP A 281 -19.53 -20.44 0.12
C ASP A 281 -18.32 -20.26 -0.80
N LEU A 282 -18.04 -19.02 -1.24
CA LEU A 282 -16.88 -18.71 -2.06
C LEU A 282 -15.57 -19.01 -1.34
N LEU A 283 -15.46 -18.69 -0.04
CA LEU A 283 -14.26 -18.99 0.76
C LEU A 283 -14.05 -20.50 0.90
N VAL A 284 -15.14 -21.26 1.13
CA VAL A 284 -15.07 -22.73 1.17
C VAL A 284 -14.63 -23.30 -0.18
N GLN A 285 -15.15 -22.79 -1.29
CA GLN A 285 -14.72 -23.21 -2.64
C GLN A 285 -13.23 -22.89 -2.90
N HIS A 286 -12.77 -21.70 -2.50
CA HIS A 286 -11.37 -21.30 -2.63
C HIS A 286 -10.43 -22.16 -1.77
N GLU A 287 -10.85 -22.59 -0.58
CA GLU A 287 -10.07 -23.51 0.26
C GLU A 287 -10.02 -24.94 -0.31
N GLN A 288 -11.08 -25.37 -1.01
CA GLN A 288 -11.15 -26.69 -1.66
C GLN A 288 -10.35 -26.76 -2.97
N GLU A 289 -10.03 -25.61 -3.58
CA GLU A 289 -9.21 -25.51 -4.80
C GLU A 289 -7.76 -25.93 -4.50
N LYS A 290 -7.46 -27.22 -4.67
CA LYS A 290 -6.10 -27.76 -4.48
C LYS A 290 -5.14 -27.21 -5.54
N PRO A 291 -3.86 -26.97 -5.20
CA PRO A 291 -2.85 -26.43 -6.13
C PRO A 291 -2.48 -27.36 -7.31
N SER A 292 -3.05 -28.57 -7.37
CA SER A 292 -2.75 -29.60 -8.38
C SER A 292 -3.83 -29.77 -9.44
N GLN A 293 -4.95 -29.05 -9.34
CA GLN A 293 -6.04 -29.10 -10.31
C GLN A 293 -6.07 -27.83 -11.16
N GLU A 294 -6.54 -27.93 -12.41
CA GLU A 294 -6.76 -26.75 -13.25
C GLU A 294 -7.71 -25.79 -12.53
N PRO A 295 -7.33 -24.50 -12.38
CA PRO A 295 -8.09 -23.57 -11.57
C PRO A 295 -9.45 -23.35 -12.19
N GLN A 296 -10.50 -23.65 -11.42
CA GLN A 296 -11.87 -23.50 -11.85
C GLN A 296 -12.35 -22.11 -11.46
N ALA A 297 -13.05 -21.42 -12.36
CA ALA A 297 -13.58 -20.10 -12.05
C ALA A 297 -14.59 -20.18 -10.90
N LEU A 298 -14.32 -19.47 -9.80
CA LEU A 298 -15.22 -19.39 -8.66
C LEU A 298 -16.51 -18.63 -9.02
N ALA A 299 -17.58 -18.91 -8.28
CA ALA A 299 -18.83 -18.17 -8.43
C ALA A 299 -18.61 -16.67 -8.16
N SER A 300 -19.20 -15.81 -8.99
CA SER A 300 -19.15 -14.36 -8.77
C SER A 300 -19.97 -13.96 -7.55
N LEU A 301 -19.43 -13.08 -6.71
CA LEU A 301 -20.18 -12.49 -5.59
C LEU A 301 -21.38 -11.68 -6.10
N PRO A 302 -22.51 -11.64 -5.38
CA PRO A 302 -23.71 -10.89 -5.77
C PRO A 302 -23.58 -9.37 -5.53
N PHE A 303 -22.36 -8.88 -5.29
CA PHE A 303 -22.06 -7.48 -5.03
C PHE A 303 -20.62 -7.15 -5.41
N THR A 304 -20.35 -5.88 -5.66
CA THR A 304 -19.02 -5.33 -5.88
C THR A 304 -18.48 -4.62 -4.63
N ALA A 305 -17.20 -4.27 -4.62
CA ALA A 305 -16.60 -3.53 -3.50
C ALA A 305 -17.29 -2.17 -3.24
N ASP A 306 -17.82 -1.54 -4.29
CA ASP A 306 -18.50 -0.25 -4.22
C ASP A 306 -19.91 -0.35 -3.62
N ASP A 307 -20.56 -1.51 -3.73
CA ASP A 307 -21.91 -1.75 -3.18
C ASP A 307 -21.90 -1.99 -1.66
N LEU A 308 -20.79 -2.51 -1.12
CA LEU A 308 -20.71 -2.97 0.26
C LEU A 308 -20.85 -1.81 1.26
N LYS A 309 -20.18 -0.69 1.01
CA LYS A 309 -20.18 0.46 1.92
C LYS A 309 -21.56 1.15 2.00
N PRO A 310 -22.24 1.47 0.88
CA PRO A 310 -23.60 1.98 0.89
C PRO A 310 -24.60 1.04 1.57
N ALA A 311 -24.52 -0.27 1.32
CA ALA A 311 -25.41 -1.24 1.93
C ALA A 311 -25.24 -1.30 3.46
N LEU A 312 -24.01 -1.30 3.95
CA LEU A 312 -23.71 -1.26 5.39
C LEU A 312 -24.15 0.07 6.03
N ALA A 313 -24.02 1.19 5.32
CA ALA A 313 -24.49 2.49 5.80
C ALA A 313 -26.01 2.52 5.93
N CYS A 314 -26.73 2.05 4.91
CA CYS A 314 -28.19 1.92 4.93
C CYS A 314 -28.66 1.05 6.12
N ALA A 315 -28.09 -0.13 6.30
CA ALA A 315 -28.42 -1.01 7.43
C ALA A 315 -28.15 -0.36 8.80
N ARG A 316 -27.07 0.44 8.92
CA ARG A 316 -26.77 1.18 10.16
C ARG A 316 -27.75 2.32 10.43
N GLU A 317 -28.24 3.00 9.39
CA GLU A 317 -29.29 3.99 9.55
C GLU A 317 -30.60 3.35 10.02
N VAL A 318 -30.99 2.20 9.46
CA VAL A 318 -32.15 1.44 9.95
C VAL A 318 -31.97 1.08 11.44
N LEU A 319 -30.79 0.60 11.83
CA LEU A 319 -30.47 0.31 13.25
C LEU A 319 -30.55 1.55 14.16
N LYS A 320 -30.18 2.74 13.66
CA LYS A 320 -30.32 4.00 14.42
C LYS A 320 -31.79 4.36 14.60
N SER A 321 -32.62 4.23 13.56
CA SER A 321 -34.07 4.47 13.65
C SER A 321 -34.76 3.56 14.68
N VAL A 322 -34.31 2.32 14.82
CA VAL A 322 -34.81 1.40 15.89
C VAL A 322 -34.44 1.90 17.28
N LYS A 323 -33.24 2.47 17.46
CA LYS A 323 -32.78 3.01 18.74
C LYS A 323 -33.51 4.30 19.11
N VAL A 324 -33.74 5.19 18.15
CA VAL A 324 -34.45 6.46 18.37
C VAL A 324 -35.92 6.19 18.72
N SER A 325 -36.55 5.21 18.07
CA SER A 325 -37.93 4.82 18.37
C SER A 325 -38.06 3.95 19.64
N ALA A 326 -36.95 3.45 20.20
CA ALA A 326 -37.02 2.68 21.42
C ALA A 326 -37.38 3.61 22.59
N PRO A 327 -38.36 3.25 23.45
CA PRO A 327 -38.60 4.01 24.65
C PRO A 327 -37.28 4.07 25.42
N ALA A 328 -36.85 5.28 25.79
CA ALA A 328 -35.64 5.46 26.58
C ALA A 328 -35.75 4.51 27.77
N ARG A 329 -34.83 3.53 27.85
CA ARG A 329 -34.75 2.67 29.03
C ARG A 329 -34.61 3.63 30.20
N LYS A 330 -35.65 3.74 31.03
CA LYS A 330 -35.56 4.43 32.32
C LYS A 330 -34.35 3.80 32.98
N ARG A 331 -33.26 4.57 33.08
CA ARG A 331 -32.06 4.12 33.79
C ARG A 331 -32.58 3.68 35.15
N ALA A 332 -32.50 2.38 35.44
CA ALA A 332 -32.74 1.91 36.78
C ALA A 332 -31.86 2.80 37.66
N ALA A 333 -32.49 3.49 38.62
CA ALA A 333 -31.76 4.33 39.56
C ALA A 333 -30.61 3.47 40.10
N PRO A 334 -29.37 3.99 40.16
CA PRO A 334 -28.28 3.23 40.75
C PRO A 334 -28.75 2.80 42.13
N GLU A 335 -28.89 1.49 42.34
CA GLU A 335 -29.14 0.96 43.67
C GLU A 335 -28.02 1.51 44.54
N GLN A 336 -28.41 2.34 45.53
CA GLN A 336 -27.53 2.75 46.61
C GLN A 336 -27.17 1.47 47.37
N GLY A 337 -26.10 0.82 46.92
CA GLY A 337 -25.47 -0.26 47.65
C GLY A 337 -24.80 0.33 48.88
N ASP A 338 -25.52 0.32 49.99
CA ASP A 338 -24.95 0.44 51.33
C ASP A 338 -24.19 -0.86 51.61
N GLY A 339 -22.89 -0.85 51.33
CA GLY A 339 -21.99 -1.97 51.55
C GLY A 339 -20.62 -1.44 51.99
N PRO A 340 -20.06 -1.93 53.11
CA PRO A 340 -18.88 -1.35 53.72
C PRO A 340 -17.64 -1.53 52.84
N ALA A 341 -16.85 -0.46 52.77
CA ALA A 341 -15.57 -0.41 52.08
C ALA A 341 -14.58 -1.40 52.70
N ASP A 342 -14.31 -2.51 52.02
CA ASP A 342 -13.06 -3.26 52.19
C ASP A 342 -12.20 -3.10 50.93
N VAL A 343 -11.23 -2.19 51.04
CA VAL A 343 -10.29 -1.83 49.98
C VAL A 343 -9.02 -2.67 50.18
N SER A 344 -8.99 -3.87 49.60
CA SER A 344 -7.71 -4.57 49.34
C SER A 344 -7.27 -4.32 47.90
N ALA A 345 -6.58 -3.21 47.70
CA ALA A 345 -5.91 -2.86 46.46
C ALA A 345 -4.75 -3.84 46.19
N GLN A 346 -4.93 -4.80 45.28
CA GLN A 346 -3.81 -5.59 44.77
C GLN A 346 -2.96 -4.78 43.77
N PRO A 347 -1.63 -4.73 43.94
CA PRO A 347 -0.76 -3.96 43.08
C PRO A 347 -0.55 -4.64 41.71
N LYS A 348 -0.71 -3.84 40.64
CA LYS A 348 -0.37 -4.18 39.25
C LYS A 348 1.10 -4.63 39.15
N ARG A 349 1.32 -5.92 38.93
CA ARG A 349 2.62 -6.47 38.50
C ARG A 349 3.08 -5.79 37.21
N ARG A 350 4.16 -5.01 37.31
CA ARG A 350 4.96 -4.55 36.17
C ARG A 350 5.59 -5.77 35.49
N ARG A 351 5.36 -5.91 34.19
CA ARG A 351 6.07 -6.87 33.34
C ARG A 351 7.45 -6.28 33.05
N ALA A 352 8.50 -6.90 33.59
CA ALA A 352 9.88 -6.58 33.23
C ALA A 352 10.12 -6.96 31.75
N LYS A 353 10.98 -6.18 31.10
CA LYS A 353 11.40 -6.33 29.71
C LYS A 353 12.44 -7.43 29.59
#